data_AF-A0ABD5B3U7-F1
#
_entry.id   AF-A0ABD5B3U7-F1
#
_cell.length_a   1.000
_cell.length_b   1.000
_cell.length_c   1.000
_cell.angle_alpha   90.00
_cell.angle_beta   90.00
_cell.angle_gamma   90.00
#
_symmetry.space_group_name_H-M   'P 1'
#
loop_
_entity.id
_entity.type
_entity.pdbx_description
1 polymer ?
#
loop_
_entity_poly.entity_id
_entity_poly.type
_entity_poly.pdbx_seq_one_letter_code
_entity_poly.pdbx_strand_id
1 'polypeptide(L)'
;MSIKDRYITLRNEKGVTNYVVSSETGIQNSALGRLEKGIVKHPSEKSITALAKFFDVNEDWLRTGNGEKRDDIKKSDLYKIVYAATMDALRDFNKDRIKDKTK
;
A
#
# COMPACT_ATOMS: atom_id res chain seq x y z
N MET A 1 10.36 -13.63 12.55
CA MET A 1 10.75 -13.44 11.14
C MET A 1 11.61 -12.18 11.02
N SER A 2 12.72 -12.20 10.31
CA SER A 2 13.58 -11.03 10.13
C SER A 2 13.09 -10.14 8.97
N ILE A 3 13.61 -8.91 8.86
CA ILE A 3 13.29 -8.04 7.73
C ILE A 3 13.81 -8.59 6.39
N LYS A 4 14.93 -9.32 6.42
CA LYS A 4 15.43 -10.08 5.27
C LYS A 4 14.35 -11.03 4.76
N ASP A 5 13.79 -11.83 5.66
CA ASP A 5 12.81 -12.86 5.30
C ASP A 5 11.55 -12.22 4.73
N ARG A 6 11.06 -11.14 5.36
CA ARG A 6 9.93 -10.34 4.85
C ARG A 6 10.20 -9.80 3.44
N TYR A 7 11.36 -9.21 3.20
CA TYR A 7 11.73 -8.70 1.89
C TYR A 7 11.75 -9.81 0.82
N ILE A 8 12.36 -10.96 1.11
CA ILE A 8 12.40 -12.10 0.18
C ILE A 8 10.99 -12.60 -0.11
N THR A 9 10.14 -12.75 0.91
CA THR A 9 8.74 -13.14 0.75
C THR A 9 7.99 -12.18 -0.18
N LEU A 10 8.07 -10.86 0.08
CA LEU A 10 7.41 -9.85 -0.77
C LEU A 10 7.90 -9.88 -2.21
N ARG A 11 9.21 -10.04 -2.40
CA ARG A 11 9.82 -10.08 -3.73
C ARG A 11 9.36 -11.31 -4.52
N ASN A 12 9.25 -12.46 -3.87
CA ASN A 12 8.76 -13.71 -4.45
C ASN A 12 7.26 -13.64 -4.77
N GLU A 13 6.44 -13.11 -3.86
CA GLU A 13 5.00 -12.92 -4.06
C GLU A 13 4.70 -12.02 -5.27
N LYS A 14 5.49 -10.96 -5.44
CA LYS A 14 5.34 -10.03 -6.58
C LYS A 14 6.04 -10.52 -7.85
N GLY A 15 6.89 -11.55 -7.79
CA GLY A 15 7.60 -12.11 -8.93
C GLY A 15 8.65 -11.19 -9.57
N VAL A 16 9.26 -10.29 -8.78
CA VAL A 16 10.21 -9.26 -9.30
C VAL A 16 11.65 -9.55 -8.88
N THR A 17 12.64 -8.98 -9.55
CA THR A 17 14.06 -9.09 -9.16
C THR A 17 14.51 -7.88 -8.33
N ASN A 18 15.66 -7.96 -7.66
CA ASN A 18 16.25 -6.78 -7.00
C ASN A 18 16.52 -5.63 -7.98
N TYR A 19 16.75 -5.95 -9.27
CA TYR A 19 16.91 -4.93 -10.30
C TYR A 19 15.63 -4.11 -10.49
N VAL A 20 14.48 -4.78 -10.60
CA VAL A 20 13.18 -4.12 -10.71
C VAL A 20 12.86 -3.33 -9.44
N VAL A 21 13.09 -3.91 -8.25
CA VAL A 21 12.87 -3.17 -7.00
C VAL A 21 13.78 -1.93 -6.96
N SER A 22 15.02 -2.04 -7.41
CA SER A 22 15.97 -0.94 -7.44
C SER A 22 15.55 0.19 -8.37
N SER A 23 15.10 -0.14 -9.59
CA SER A 23 14.65 0.87 -10.57
C SER A 23 13.41 1.63 -10.09
N GLU A 24 12.48 0.93 -9.43
CA GLU A 24 11.20 1.51 -9.01
C GLU A 24 11.29 2.27 -7.68
N THR A 25 12.18 1.87 -6.77
CA THR A 25 12.30 2.47 -5.43
C THR A 25 13.44 3.48 -5.30
N GLY A 26 14.38 3.49 -6.25
CA GLY A 26 15.63 4.24 -6.16
C GLY A 26 16.61 3.70 -5.11
N ILE A 27 16.32 2.56 -4.47
CA ILE A 27 17.26 1.88 -3.57
C ILE A 27 18.31 1.17 -4.43
N GLN A 28 19.58 1.32 -4.09
CA GLN A 28 20.65 0.65 -4.83
C GLN A 28 20.48 -0.88 -4.79
N ASN A 29 20.61 -1.54 -5.95
CA ASN A 29 20.52 -3.00 -6.07
C ASN A 29 21.50 -3.72 -5.11
N SER A 30 22.71 -3.17 -4.94
CA SER A 30 23.70 -3.68 -3.98
C SER A 30 23.21 -3.64 -2.53
N ALA A 31 22.47 -2.61 -2.14
CA ALA A 31 21.86 -2.50 -0.81
C ALA A 31 20.76 -3.56 -0.61
N LEU A 32 19.93 -3.80 -1.63
CA LEU A 32 18.92 -4.86 -1.62
C LEU A 32 19.56 -6.26 -1.54
N GLY A 33 20.64 -6.50 -2.27
CA GLY A 33 21.40 -7.75 -2.17
C GLY A 33 22.03 -7.97 -0.78
N ARG A 34 22.50 -6.89 -0.13
CA ARG A 34 22.96 -6.96 1.27
C ARG A 34 21.82 -7.21 2.26
N LEU A 35 20.62 -6.70 1.97
CA LEU A 35 19.41 -6.98 2.75
C LEU A 35 19.02 -8.47 2.66
N GLU A 36 19.00 -9.06 1.46
CA GLU A 36 18.72 -10.50 1.26
C GLU A 36 19.78 -11.40 1.94
N LYS A 37 21.02 -10.93 2.02
CA LYS A 37 22.09 -11.64 2.75
C LYS A 37 22.01 -11.46 4.27
N GLY A 38 21.13 -10.60 4.78
CA GLY A 38 21.01 -10.30 6.21
C GLY A 38 22.16 -9.45 6.76
N ILE A 39 22.95 -8.83 5.88
CA ILE A 39 24.05 -7.92 6.27
C ILE A 39 23.47 -6.61 6.79
N VAL A 40 22.38 -6.13 6.18
CA VAL A 40 21.63 -4.96 6.65
C VAL A 40 20.54 -5.44 7.60
N LYS A 41 20.68 -5.13 8.89
CA LYS A 41 19.68 -5.45 9.92
C LYS A 41 18.66 -4.34 10.13
N HIS A 42 19.06 -3.09 9.87
CA HIS A 42 18.24 -1.89 10.06
C HIS A 42 18.32 -1.00 8.82
N PRO A 43 17.44 -1.19 7.81
CA PRO A 43 17.32 -0.26 6.70
C PRO A 43 16.92 1.14 7.20
N SER A 44 17.30 2.17 6.46
CA SER A 44 16.88 3.54 6.76
C SER A 44 15.36 3.71 6.66
N GLU A 45 14.80 4.69 7.36
CA GLU A 45 13.38 5.07 7.25
C GLU A 45 12.95 5.25 5.79
N LYS A 46 13.75 6.00 5.02
CA LYS A 46 13.51 6.22 3.59
C LYS A 46 13.40 4.91 2.81
N SER A 47 14.25 3.92 3.12
CA SER A 47 14.19 2.60 2.47
C SER A 47 12.95 1.82 2.87
N ILE A 48 12.55 1.87 4.16
CA ILE A 48 11.34 1.20 4.64
C ILE A 48 10.12 1.78 3.94
N THR A 49 9.94 3.11 3.95
CA THR A 49 8.81 3.78 3.28
C THR A 49 8.77 3.46 1.77
N ALA A 50 9.91 3.50 1.08
CA ALA A 50 9.96 3.19 -0.35
C ALA A 50 9.59 1.73 -0.66
N LEU A 51 10.09 0.78 0.13
CA LEU A 51 9.77 -0.64 -0.03
C LEU A 51 8.30 -0.93 0.33
N ALA A 52 7.81 -0.36 1.44
CA ALA A 52 6.43 -0.52 1.88
C ALA A 52 5.44 -0.02 0.82
N LYS A 53 5.70 1.15 0.25
CA LYS A 53 4.92 1.69 -0.87
C LYS A 53 5.00 0.81 -2.11
N PHE A 54 6.19 0.33 -2.48
CA PHE A 54 6.34 -0.52 -3.65
C PHE A 54 5.62 -1.87 -3.53
N PHE A 55 5.62 -2.46 -2.34
CA PHE A 55 4.99 -3.76 -2.08
C PHE A 55 3.55 -3.67 -1.59
N ASP A 56 3.04 -2.46 -1.34
CA ASP A 56 1.71 -2.21 -0.81
C ASP A 56 1.49 -2.96 0.52
N VAL A 57 2.36 -2.66 1.49
CA VAL A 57 2.35 -3.23 2.83
C VAL A 57 2.55 -2.17 3.91
N ASN A 58 2.14 -2.49 5.13
CA ASN A 58 2.32 -1.63 6.29
C ASN A 58 3.81 -1.49 6.67
N GLU A 59 4.26 -0.25 6.95
CA GLU A 59 5.66 0.05 7.29
C GLU A 59 6.12 -0.62 8.60
N ASP A 60 5.27 -0.62 9.63
CA ASP A 60 5.57 -1.23 10.92
C ASP A 60 5.68 -2.73 10.81
N TRP A 61 4.81 -3.35 10.01
CA TRP A 61 4.91 -4.76 9.69
C TRP A 61 6.21 -5.08 8.94
N LEU A 62 6.59 -4.28 7.94
CA LEU A 62 7.84 -4.49 7.21
C LEU A 62 9.06 -4.36 8.13
N ARG A 63 9.04 -3.40 9.06
CA ARG A 63 10.12 -3.13 10.00
C ARG A 63 10.24 -4.20 11.08
N THR A 64 9.14 -4.50 11.74
CA THR A 64 9.12 -5.29 12.98
C THR A 64 8.59 -6.71 12.79
N GLY A 65 7.68 -6.89 11.83
CA GLY A 65 6.88 -8.10 11.66
C GLY A 65 5.64 -8.14 12.54
N ASN A 66 5.34 -7.07 13.28
CA ASN A 66 4.15 -6.95 14.11
C ASN A 66 3.01 -6.29 13.34
N GLY A 67 1.77 -6.58 13.73
CA GLY A 67 0.58 -6.02 13.11
C GLY A 67 0.18 -6.71 11.80
N GLU A 68 -0.76 -6.10 11.09
CA GLU A 68 -1.26 -6.58 9.81
C GLU A 68 -0.29 -6.26 8.68
N LYS A 69 -0.12 -7.19 7.74
CA LYS A 69 0.77 -7.01 6.59
C LYS A 69 0.26 -5.94 5.63
N ARG A 70 -1.06 -5.88 5.43
CA ARG A 70 -1.73 -4.92 4.56
C ARG A 70 -2.83 -4.25 5.35
N ASP A 71 -3.06 -2.98 5.05
CA ASP A 71 -4.23 -2.29 5.57
C ASP A 71 -5.42 -2.71 4.70
N ASP A 72 -6.09 -3.79 5.11
CA ASP A 72 -7.30 -4.25 4.44
C ASP A 72 -8.37 -3.17 4.60
N ILE A 73 -8.68 -2.39 3.54
CA ILE A 73 -9.94 -1.65 3.53
C ILE A 73 -11.04 -2.71 3.56
N LYS A 74 -11.67 -2.87 4.73
CA LYS A 74 -12.79 -3.79 4.86
C LYS A 74 -13.83 -3.41 3.81
N LYS A 75 -14.32 -4.41 3.09
CA LYS A 75 -15.35 -4.24 2.05
C LYS A 75 -16.55 -3.40 2.55
N SER A 76 -16.86 -3.51 3.85
CA SER A 76 -17.86 -2.69 4.55
C SER A 76 -17.57 -1.20 4.52
N ASP A 77 -16.31 -0.80 4.69
CA ASP A 77 -15.92 0.60 4.76
C ASP A 77 -15.88 1.20 3.35
N LEU A 78 -15.44 0.42 2.35
CA LEU A 78 -15.61 0.77 0.94
C LEU A 78 -17.09 0.97 0.58
N TYR A 79 -17.97 0.05 1.00
CA TYR A 79 -19.42 0.16 0.75
C TYR A 79 -20.02 1.41 1.37
N LYS A 80 -19.65 1.77 2.60
CA LYS A 80 -20.14 3.00 3.27
C LYS A 80 -19.75 4.25 2.49
N ILE A 81 -18.49 4.33 2.03
CA ILE A 81 -17.98 5.48 1.29
C ILE A 81 -18.72 5.62 -0.04
N VAL A 82 -18.83 4.53 -0.82
CA VAL A 82 -19.53 4.53 -2.10
C VAL A 82 -21.01 4.87 -1.90
N TYR A 83 -21.67 4.26 -0.93
CA TYR A 83 -23.09 4.50 -0.66
C TYR A 83 -23.35 5.98 -0.31
N ALA A 84 -22.56 6.56 0.59
CA ALA A 84 -22.69 7.98 0.95
C ALA A 84 -22.54 8.90 -0.27
N ALA A 85 -21.48 8.71 -1.06
CA ALA A 85 -21.24 9.50 -2.26
C ALA A 85 -22.37 9.35 -3.30
N THR A 86 -22.90 8.13 -3.49
CA THR A 86 -24.03 7.90 -4.39
C THR A 86 -25.32 8.56 -3.90
N MET A 87 -25.58 8.55 -2.59
CA MET A 87 -26.78 9.16 -2.02
C MET A 87 -26.74 10.69 -2.09
N ASP A 88 -25.57 11.30 -1.88
CA ASP A 88 -25.38 12.73 -2.05
C ASP A 88 -25.62 13.13 -3.52
N ALA A 89 -25.02 12.40 -4.47
CA ALA A 89 -25.23 12.62 -5.90
C ALA A 89 -26.70 12.46 -6.33
N LEU A 90 -27.40 11.44 -5.82
CA LEU A 90 -28.82 11.22 -6.09
C LEU A 90 -29.69 12.35 -5.50
N ARG A 91 -29.32 12.86 -4.32
CA ARG A 91 -30.04 13.96 -3.66
C ARG A 91 -29.89 15.25 -4.44
N ASP A 92 -28.69 15.56 -4.92
CA ASP A 92 -28.40 16.74 -5.71
C ASP A 92 -29.10 16.66 -7.08
N PHE A 93 -29.02 15.52 -7.76
CA PHE A 93 -29.72 15.29 -9.01
C PHE A 93 -31.25 15.48 -8.89
N ASN A 94 -31.85 15.00 -7.79
CA ASN A 94 -33.28 15.16 -7.56
C ASN A 94 -33.67 16.60 -7.20
N LYS A 95 -32.79 17.35 -6.52
CA LYS A 95 -33.04 18.77 -6.17
C LYS A 95 -33.20 19.64 -7.42
N ASP A 96 -32.39 19.41 -8.44
CA ASP A 96 -32.40 20.21 -9.67
C ASP A 96 -33.67 19.96 -10.49
N ARG A 97 -34.18 18.72 -10.52
CA ARG A 97 -35.42 18.38 -11.26
C ARG A 97 -36.71 18.78 -10.55
N ILE A 98 -36.71 18.91 -9.22
CA ILE A 98 -37.89 19.35 -8.46
C ILE A 98 -38.12 20.86 -8.65
N LYS A 99 -37.05 21.66 -8.76
CA LYS A 99 -37.13 23.11 -9.01
C LYS A 99 -37.65 23.45 -10.42
N ASP A 100 -37.39 22.61 -11.40
CA ASP A 100 -37.80 22.81 -12.80
C ASP A 100 -39.28 22.46 -13.04
N LYS A 101 -39.89 21.66 -12.16
CA LYS A 101 -41.32 21.26 -12.25
C LYS A 101 -42.29 22.19 -11.50
N THR A 102 -41.80 23.19 -10.78
CA THR A 102 -42.60 24.11 -9.94
C THR A 102 -42.69 25.54 -10.50
N LYS A 103 -42.26 25.74 -11.75
CA LYS A 103 -42.42 26.97 -12.52
C LYS A 103 -43.38 26.74 -13.67
#